data_AF-A0A958IN22-F1
#
_entry.id   AF-A0A958IN22-F1
#
_cell.length_a   1.000
_cell.length_b   1.000
_cell.length_c   1.000
_cell.angle_alpha   90.00
_cell.angle_beta   90.00
_cell.angle_gamma   90.00
#
_symmetry.space_group_name_H-M   'P 1'
#
loop_
_entity.id
_entity.type
_entity.pdbx_description
1 polymer ?
#
loop_
_entity_poly.entity_id
_entity_poly.type
_entity_poly.pdbx_seq_one_letter_code
_entity_poly.pdbx_strand_id
1 'polypeptide(L)' 'MEISPATGKATRVIDCSELVAIEQQTNPEHVLNGIAWRAASGTFFVTGKNWERMFEVIF' A
#
# COMPACT_ATOMS: atom_id res chain seq x y z
N MET A 1 6.63 -1.62 2.99
CA MET A 1 7.95 -2.24 3.27
C MET A 1 7.97 -3.62 2.63
N GLU A 2 9.06 -3.99 2.00
CA GLU A 2 9.32 -5.33 1.50
C GLU A 2 10.25 -6.05 2.46
N ILE A 3 9.95 -7.32 2.75
CA ILE A 3 10.67 -8.13 3.74
C ILE A 3 11.09 -9.43 3.07
N SER A 4 12.37 -9.76 3.21
CA SER A 4 12.89 -11.07 2.78
C SER A 4 12.23 -12.17 3.61
N PRO A 5 11.50 -13.12 2.99
CA PRO A 5 10.84 -14.20 3.74
C PRO A 5 11.86 -15.15 4.39
N ALA A 6 13.06 -15.28 3.84
CA ALA A 6 14.10 -16.17 4.36
C ALA A 6 14.81 -15.62 5.60
N THR A 7 14.90 -14.28 5.74
CA THR A 7 15.74 -13.64 6.77
C THR A 7 14.98 -12.71 7.69
N GLY A 8 13.74 -12.35 7.36
CA GLY A 8 12.96 -11.33 8.07
C GLY A 8 13.51 -9.91 7.92
N LYS A 9 14.58 -9.70 7.15
CA LYS A 9 15.15 -8.37 6.94
C LYS A 9 14.28 -7.55 6.01
N ALA A 10 14.04 -6.30 6.39
CA ALA A 10 13.49 -5.29 5.50
C ALA A 10 14.48 -5.05 4.36
N THR A 11 14.08 -5.35 3.12
CA THR A 11 14.88 -5.11 1.91
C THR A 11 14.61 -3.74 1.30
N ARG A 12 13.41 -3.19 1.56
CA ARG A 12 12.99 -1.89 1.04
C ARG A 12 11.90 -1.27 1.90
N VAL A 13 11.96 0.05 2.09
CA VAL A 13 10.87 0.84 2.68
C VAL A 13 10.20 1.62 1.56
N ILE A 14 8.87 1.66 1.58
CA ILE A 14 8.04 2.31 0.57
C ILE A 14 7.16 3.30 1.33
N ASP A 15 7.18 4.56 0.91
CA ASP A 15 6.33 5.62 1.47
C ASP A 15 5.05 5.73 0.65
N CYS A 16 3.90 5.58 1.31
CA CYS A 16 2.57 5.70 0.71
C CYS A 16 1.79 6.89 1.30
N SER A 17 2.45 7.82 1.98
CA SER A 17 1.81 8.98 2.63
C SER A 17 1.00 9.83 1.66
N GLU A 18 1.42 9.96 0.41
CA GLU A 18 0.68 10.66 -0.64
C GLU A 18 -0.68 10.00 -0.95
N LEU A 19 -0.74 8.67 -0.99
CA LEU A 19 -2.01 7.96 -1.22
C LEU A 19 -2.99 8.18 -0.07
N VAL A 20 -2.47 8.16 1.17
CA VAL A 20 -3.26 8.47 2.38
C VAL A 20 -3.79 9.91 2.33
N ALA A 21 -2.96 10.85 1.87
CA ALA A 21 -3.34 12.26 1.74
C ALA A 21 -4.42 12.48 0.65
N ILE A 22 -4.31 11.80 -0.50
CA ILE A 22 -5.30 11.85 -1.59
C ILE A 22 -6.65 11.31 -1.13
N GLU A 23 -6.62 10.27 -0.30
CA GLU A 23 -7.84 9.67 0.23
C GLU A 23 -8.56 10.56 1.24
N GLN A 24 -7.87 11.54 1.85
CA GLN A 24 -8.45 12.57 2.72
C GLN A 24 -9.29 11.99 3.88
N GLN A 25 -8.76 10.95 4.52
CA GLN A 25 -9.48 10.25 5.58
C GLN A 25 -9.71 11.14 6.80
N THR A 26 -10.98 11.23 7.23
CA THR A 26 -11.40 12.00 8.41
C THR A 26 -11.45 11.15 9.68
N ASN A 27 -11.61 9.83 9.52
CA ASN A 27 -11.62 8.87 10.62
C ASN A 27 -10.22 8.26 10.79
N PRO A 28 -9.60 8.35 11.98
CA PRO A 28 -8.27 7.78 12.23
C PRO A 28 -8.20 6.25 12.05
N GLU A 29 -9.32 5.53 12.09
CA GLU A 29 -9.37 4.08 11.86
C GLU A 29 -9.32 3.69 10.37
N HIS A 30 -9.51 4.65 9.45
CA HIS A 30 -9.49 4.42 8.00
C HIS A 30 -8.06 4.42 7.45
N VAL A 31 -7.22 3.58 8.04
CA VAL A 31 -5.78 3.50 7.77
C VAL A 31 -5.47 2.71 6.50
N LEU A 32 -4.29 2.95 5.94
CA LEU A 32 -3.71 2.11 4.89
C LEU A 32 -3.68 0.65 5.35
N ASN A 33 -4.32 -0.22 4.56
CA ASN A 33 -4.46 -1.63 4.82
C ASN A 33 -4.92 -2.33 3.54
N GLY A 34 -4.13 -3.30 3.07
CA GLY A 34 -4.37 -4.00 1.82
C GLY A 34 -3.33 -3.64 0.77
N ILE A 35 -2.53 -4.65 0.41
CA ILE A 35 -1.54 -4.59 -0.66
C ILE A 35 -1.68 -5.89 -1.45
N ALA A 36 -1.78 -5.79 -2.77
CA ALA A 36 -1.85 -6.96 -3.65
C ALA A 36 -0.91 -6.79 -4.84
N TRP A 37 -0.15 -7.84 -5.16
CA TRP A 37 0.67 -7.88 -6.37
C TRP A 37 -0.19 -8.25 -7.57
N ARG A 38 -0.03 -7.51 -8.67
CA ARG A 38 -0.67 -7.79 -9.96
C ARG A 38 0.38 -8.28 -10.96
N ALA A 39 0.49 -9.61 -11.07
CA ALA A 39 1.49 -10.24 -11.93
C ALA A 39 1.35 -9.89 -13.42
N ALA A 40 0.14 -9.61 -13.90
CA ALA A 40 -0.11 -9.33 -15.32
C ALA A 40 0.55 -8.05 -15.83
N SER A 41 0.65 -7.02 -14.99
CA SER A 41 1.18 -5.70 -15.32
C SER A 41 2.47 -5.38 -14.56
N GLY A 42 2.86 -6.21 -13.59
CA GLY A 42 4.01 -5.94 -12.74
C GLY A 42 3.79 -4.78 -11.77
N THR A 43 2.54 -4.52 -11.38
CA THR A 43 2.12 -3.40 -10.52
C THR A 43 1.58 -3.89 -9.19
N PHE A 44 1.31 -2.98 -8.26
CA PHE A 44 0.64 -3.27 -7.00
C PHE A 44 -0.68 -2.54 -6.91
N PHE A 45 -1.69 -3.18 -6.33
CA PHE A 45 -2.84 -2.49 -5.80
C PHE A 45 -2.62 -2.16 -4.32
N VAL A 46 -2.93 -0.93 -3.93
CA VAL A 46 -2.86 -0.43 -2.55
C VAL A 46 -4.18 0.23 -2.19
N THR A 47 -4.67 -0.05 -0.98
CA THR A 47 -5.90 0.53 -0.43
C THR A 47 -5.83 0.64 1.09
N GLY A 48 -6.97 0.93 1.72
CA GLY A 48 -7.12 1.03 3.16
C GLY A 48 -8.51 0.66 3.65
N LYS A 49 -8.65 0.60 4.97
CA LYS A 49 -9.95 0.33 5.60
C LYS A 49 -10.92 1.45 5.25
N ASN A 50 -12.06 1.10 4.66
CA ASN A 50 -13.10 2.04 4.23
C ASN A 50 -12.59 3.18 3.31
N TRP A 51 -11.55 2.92 2.51
CA TRP A 51 -11.18 3.83 1.43
C TRP A 51 -12.22 3.77 0.31
N GLU A 52 -12.62 4.93 -0.20
CA GLU A 52 -13.47 5.05 -1.40
C GLU A 52 -12.71 4.59 -2.65
N ARG A 53 -11.37 4.65 -2.61
CA ARG A 53 -10.50 4.36 -3.75
C ARG A 53 -9.53 3.22 -3.48
N MET A 54 -9.13 2.58 -4.57
CA MET A 54 -7.99 1.68 -4.66
C MET A 54 -7.04 2.23 -5.71
N PHE A 55 -5.74 2.18 -5.42
CA PHE A 55 -4.70 2.74 -6.28
C PHE A 55 -3.90 1.61 -6.91
N GLU A 56 -3.67 1.69 -8.22
CA GLU A 56 -2.66 0.87 -8.89
C GLU A 56 -1.35 1.66 -8.99
N VAL A 57 -0.25 1.11 -8.51
CA VAL A 57 1.03 1.82 -8.33
C VAL A 57 2.23 0.97 -8.76
N ILE A 58 3.33 1.66 -9.07
CA ILE A 58 4.66 1.10 -9.37
C ILE A 58 5.64 1.66 -8.33
N PHE A 59 6.55 0.82 -7.82
CA PHE A 59 7.53 1.15 -6.78
C PHE A 59 8.97 0.88 -7.22
#